data_AF-R7RSG5-F1
#
_entry.id   AF-R7RSG5-F1
#
_cell.length_a   1.000
_cell.length_b   1.000
_cell.length_c   1.000
_cell.angle_alpha   90.00
_cell.angle_beta   90.00
_cell.angle_gamma   90.00
#
_symmetry.space_group_name_H-M   'P 1'
#
loop_
_entity.id
_entity.type
_entity.pdbx_description
1 polymer ?
#
loop_
_entity_poly.entity_id
_entity_poly.type
_entity_poly.pdbx_seq_one_letter_code
_entity_poly.pdbx_strand_id
1 'polypeptide(L)'
;MEYIIITFESTNFAIQAEAALKNSDVNVQIIPTPREITLSCGISILTSEENLSKIDKLVNEGKIRIKEVYRYIKDDVKKLERLRP
;
A
#
# COMPACT_ATOMS: atom_id res chain seq x y z
N MET A 1 11.62 -5.44 10.61
CA MET A 1 10.34 -5.81 9.94
C MET A 1 10.16 -4.89 8.75
N GLU A 2 9.98 -5.46 7.56
CA GLU A 2 9.84 -4.71 6.30
C GLU A 2 8.37 -4.56 5.97
N TYR A 3 7.95 -3.31 5.81
CA TYR A 3 6.59 -2.95 5.43
C TYR A 3 6.59 -2.34 4.05
N ILE A 4 5.41 -2.28 3.44
CA ILE A 4 5.17 -1.56 2.22
C ILE A 4 4.01 -0.60 2.41
N ILE A 5 4.09 0.54 1.77
CA ILE A 5 3.07 1.58 1.71
C ILE A 5 2.57 1.64 0.27
N ILE A 6 1.27 1.46 0.11
CA ILE A 6 0.61 1.50 -1.18
C ILE A 6 -0.18 2.80 -1.25
N THR A 7 0.06 3.57 -2.30
CA THR A 7 -0.67 4.79 -2.58
C THR A 7 -1.74 4.56 -3.64
N PHE A 8 -2.70 5.47 -3.66
CA PHE A 8 -3.86 5.39 -4.53
C PHE A 8 -4.06 6.70 -5.28
N GLU A 9 -4.77 6.65 -6.41
CA GLU A 9 -5.14 7.88 -7.11
C GLU A 9 -6.28 8.63 -6.39
N SER A 10 -7.11 7.91 -5.64
CA SER A 10 -8.24 8.46 -4.89
C SER A 10 -8.52 7.67 -3.61
N THR A 11 -9.21 8.32 -2.66
CA THR A 11 -9.71 7.71 -1.43
C THR A 11 -10.60 6.50 -1.72
N ASN A 12 -11.41 6.57 -2.78
CA ASN A 12 -12.30 5.47 -3.19
C ASN A 12 -11.52 4.22 -3.62
N PHE A 13 -10.37 4.37 -4.29
CA PHE A 13 -9.54 3.23 -4.64
C PHE A 13 -8.86 2.63 -3.41
N ALA A 14 -8.41 3.46 -2.47
CA ALA A 14 -7.82 2.99 -1.22
C ALA A 14 -8.84 2.17 -0.40
N ILE A 15 -10.07 2.67 -0.22
CA ILE A 15 -11.12 1.97 0.52
C ILE A 15 -11.53 0.66 -0.18
N GLN A 16 -11.66 0.67 -1.51
CA GLN A 16 -11.97 -0.55 -2.26
C GLN A 16 -10.84 -1.60 -2.15
N ALA A 17 -9.58 -1.16 -2.26
CA ALA A 17 -8.43 -2.04 -2.12
C ALA A 17 -8.35 -2.62 -0.71
N GLU A 18 -8.57 -1.82 0.33
CA GLU A 18 -8.64 -2.29 1.72
C GLU A 18 -9.69 -3.38 1.90
N ALA A 19 -10.91 -3.16 1.39
CA ALA A 19 -11.97 -4.15 1.46
C ALA A 19 -11.57 -5.45 0.73
N ALA A 20 -11.05 -5.36 -0.50
CA ALA A 20 -10.64 -6.52 -1.28
C ALA A 20 -9.50 -7.31 -0.61
N LEU A 21 -8.54 -6.60 -0.01
CA LEU A 21 -7.40 -7.18 0.72
C LEU A 21 -7.87 -7.88 2.00
N LYS A 22 -8.74 -7.24 2.79
CA LYS A 22 -9.36 -7.86 3.97
C LYS A 22 -10.19 -9.10 3.62
N ASN A 23 -10.94 -9.06 2.52
CA ASN A 23 -11.68 -10.24 2.01
C ASN A 23 -10.75 -11.38 1.56
N SER A 24 -9.49 -11.07 1.25
CA SER A 24 -8.48 -12.05 0.82
C SER A 24 -7.56 -12.50 1.96
N ASP A 25 -7.97 -12.26 3.21
CA ASP A 25 -7.20 -12.57 4.43
C ASP A 25 -5.80 -11.92 4.42
N VAL A 26 -5.72 -10.68 3.92
CA VAL A 26 -4.51 -9.87 3.92
C VAL A 26 -4.64 -8.81 5.01
N ASN A 27 -3.72 -8.84 5.97
CA ASN A 27 -3.70 -7.85 7.04
C ASN A 27 -3.19 -6.51 6.50
N VAL A 28 -4.05 -5.50 6.50
CA VAL A 28 -3.77 -4.17 5.95
C VAL A 28 -4.24 -3.09 6.93
N GLN A 29 -3.51 -1.98 6.99
CA GLN A 29 -3.85 -0.82 7.81
C GLN A 29 -3.93 0.43 6.94
N ILE A 30 -5.06 1.15 7.01
CA ILE A 30 -5.16 2.49 6.43
C ILE A 30 -4.35 3.45 7.32
N ILE A 31 -3.43 4.19 6.71
CA ILE A 31 -2.67 5.24 7.35
C ILE A 31 -2.85 6.55 6.58
N PRO A 32 -2.76 7.72 7.24
CA PRO A 32 -2.60 8.97 6.51
C PRO A 32 -1.31 8.89 5.68
N THR A 33 -1.38 9.34 4.43
CA THR A 33 -0.23 9.31 3.53
C THR A 33 0.93 10.09 4.18
N PRO A 34 2.11 9.48 4.40
CA PRO A 34 3.26 10.16 4.96
C PRO A 34 3.61 11.40 4.15
N ARG A 35 4.08 12.46 4.83
CA ARG A 35 4.50 13.71 4.15
C ARG A 35 5.60 13.51 3.11
N GLU A 36 6.38 12.44 3.23
CA GLU A 36 7.40 12.03 2.26
C GLU A 36 6.80 11.53 0.94
N ILE A 37 5.52 11.12 0.95
CA ILE A 37 4.77 10.56 -0.18
C ILE A 37 3.66 11.54 -0.57
N THR A 38 4.02 12.77 -0.93
CA THR A 38 3.05 13.80 -1.32
C THR A 38 2.35 13.45 -2.63
N LEU A 39 1.29 12.63 -2.60
CA LEU A 39 0.49 12.29 -3.79
C LEU A 39 -1.02 12.14 -3.49
N SER A 40 -1.79 13.02 -4.14
CA SER A 40 -3.21 12.99 -4.53
C SER A 40 -4.33 12.77 -3.50
N CYS A 41 -4.31 11.77 -2.62
CA CYS A 41 -5.55 11.32 -1.93
C CYS A 41 -5.51 11.27 -0.39
N GLY A 42 -4.38 11.64 0.24
CA GLY A 42 -4.27 11.81 1.70
C GLY A 42 -4.31 10.52 2.54
N ILE A 43 -4.68 9.37 1.97
CA ILE A 43 -4.64 8.06 2.62
C ILE A 43 -3.85 7.03 1.81
N SER A 44 -3.20 6.11 2.53
CA SER A 44 -2.40 5.02 1.98
C SER A 44 -2.64 3.74 2.77
N ILE A 45 -2.30 2.59 2.20
CA ILE A 45 -2.36 1.29 2.88
C ILE A 45 -0.95 0.88 3.29
N LEU A 46 -0.76 0.59 4.58
CA LEU A 46 0.43 -0.04 5.13
C LEU A 46 0.17 -1.53 5.32
N THR A 47 1.10 -2.36 4.88
CA THR A 47 1.07 -3.81 5.14
C THR A 47 2.49 -4.37 5.15
N SER A 48 2.66 -5.61 5.60
CA SER A 48 3.93 -6.32 5.55
C SER A 48 4.36 -6.60 4.12
N GLU A 49 5.68 -6.59 3.84
CA GLU A 49 6.20 -6.92 2.50
C GLU A 49 5.82 -8.35 2.06
N GLU A 50 5.66 -9.29 2.99
CA GLU A 50 5.20 -10.66 2.70
C GLU A 50 3.86 -10.70 1.92
N ASN A 51 3.01 -9.69 2.11
CA ASN A 51 1.73 -9.58 1.44
C ASN A 51 1.85 -9.04 0.00
N LEU A 52 3.03 -8.56 -0.41
CA LEU A 52 3.27 -7.99 -1.74
C LEU A 52 2.89 -8.97 -2.84
N SER A 53 3.19 -10.26 -2.68
CA SER A 53 2.84 -11.28 -3.67
C SER A 53 1.32 -11.45 -3.83
N LYS A 54 0.56 -11.42 -2.73
CA LYS A 54 -0.91 -11.46 -2.76
C LYS A 54 -1.48 -10.19 -3.40
N ILE A 55 -0.92 -9.03 -3.06
CA ILE A 55 -1.33 -7.73 -3.61
C ILE A 55 -1.09 -7.69 -5.12
N ASP A 56 0.10 -8.10 -5.58
CA ASP A 56 0.46 -8.15 -7.00
C ASP A 56 -0.50 -9.06 -7.77
N LYS A 57 -0.87 -10.22 -7.20
CA LYS A 57 -1.91 -11.09 -7.76
C LYS A 57 -3.27 -10.37 -7.88
N LEU A 58 -3.73 -9.68 -6.84
CA LEU A 58 -5.01 -8.96 -6.88
C LEU A 58 -5.01 -7.79 -7.88
N VAL A 59 -3.86 -7.12 -8.05
CA VAL A 59 -3.67 -6.06 -9.06
C VAL A 59 -3.74 -6.66 -10.47
N ASN A 60 -3.02 -7.77 -10.71
CA ASN A 60 -3.03 -8.47 -12.00
C ASN A 60 -4.41 -9.05 -12.35
N GLU A 61 -5.16 -9.51 -11.34
CA GLU A 61 -6.57 -9.93 -11.50
C GLU A 61 -7.54 -8.76 -11.72
N GLY A 62 -7.07 -7.51 -11.63
CA GLY A 62 -7.89 -6.31 -11.79
C GLY A 62 -8.86 -6.05 -10.62
N LYS A 63 -8.70 -6.74 -9.49
CA LYS A 63 -9.57 -6.60 -8.31
C LYS A 63 -9.27 -5.33 -7.52
N ILE A 64 -8.03 -4.88 -7.54
CA ILE A 64 -7.60 -3.63 -6.89
C ILE A 64 -6.80 -2.78 -7.86
N ARG A 65 -6.91 -1.46 -7.72
CA ARG A 65 -6.11 -0.48 -8.46
C ARG A 65 -5.24 0.28 -7.49
N ILE A 66 -3.94 0.23 -7.72
CA ILE A 66 -2.93 0.93 -6.92
C ILE A 66 -2.21 1.94 -7.81
N LYS A 67 -1.71 3.02 -7.20
CA LYS A 67 -0.91 4.01 -7.92
C LYS A 67 0.56 3.62 -7.84
N GLU A 68 1.14 3.67 -6.65
CA GLU A 68 2.55 3.36 -6.42
C GLU A 68 2.72 2.52 -5.15
N VAL A 69 3.82 1.77 -5.09
CA VAL A 69 4.21 1.01 -3.89
C VAL A 69 5.57 1.49 -3.43
N TYR A 70 5.69 1.72 -2.13
CA TYR A 70 6.89 2.15 -1.44
C TYR A 70 7.27 1.11 -0.41
N ARG A 71 8.55 0.82 -0.26
CA ARG A 71 9.09 0.03 0.85
C ARG A 71 9.33 0.94 2.04
N TYR A 72 8.82 0.55 3.20
CA TYR A 72 9.02 1.19 4.48
C TYR A 72 9.73 0.23 5.42
N ILE A 73 11.03 0.47 5.65
CA ILE A 73 11.83 -0.33 6.58
C ILE A 73 11.87 0.42 7.90
N LYS A 74 11.29 -0.19 8.96
CA LYS A 74 11.36 0.34 10.32
C LYS A 74 12.64 -0.16 10.99
N ASP A 75 13.78 0.33 10.50
CA ASP A 75 15.05 0.31 11.24
C ASP A 75 15.23 1.67 11.94
N ASP A 76 16.20 1.80 12.86
CA ASP A 76 16.47 3.03 13.64
C ASP A 76 16.59 4.30 12.75
N VAL A 77 16.83 4.09 11.45
CA VAL A 77 16.73 5.07 10.37
C VAL A 77 15.47 4.80 9.53
N LYS A 78 14.47 5.68 9.60
CA LYS A 78 13.31 5.64 8.69
C LYS A 78 13.79 5.79 7.25
N LYS A 79 13.68 4.73 6.45
CA LYS A 79 14.00 4.75 5.01
C LYS A 79 12.78 4.39 4.19
N LEU A 80 12.45 5.26 3.23
CA LEU A 80 11.37 5.07 2.28
C LEU A 80 11.95 4.96 0.88
N GLU A 81 11.69 3.85 0.19
CA GLU A 81 12.17 3.62 -1.18
C GLU A 81 11.00 3.30 -2.12
N ARG A 82 10.91 3.97 -3.27
CA ARG A 82 9.86 3.70 -4.27
C ARG A 82 10.16 2.37 -4.97
N LEU A 83 9.26 1.40 -4.86
CA LEU A 83 9.40 0.08 -5.49
C LEU A 83 8.86 0.07 -6.91
N ARG A 84 7.78 0.82 -7.19
CA ARG A 84 7.15 0.86 -8.51
C ARG A 84 6.55 2.23 -8.84
N PRO A 85 6.58 2.65 -10.12
CA PRO A 85 5.87 3.81 -10.60
C PRO A 85 4.40 3.57 -10.91
#